data_AF-A0A723QAN1-F1
#
_entry.id   AF-A0A723QAN1-F1
#
_cell.length_a   1.000
_cell.length_b   1.000
_cell.length_c   1.000
_cell.angle_alpha   90.00
_cell.angle_beta   90.00
_cell.angle_gamma   90.00
#
_symmetry.space_group_name_H-M   'P 1'
#
loop_
_entity.id
_entity.type
_entity.pdbx_description
1 polymer ?
#
loop_
_entity_poly.entity_id
_entity_poly.type
_entity_poly.pdbx_seq_one_letter_code
_entity_poly.pdbx_strand_id
1 'polypeptide(L)'
;FLVYPVLFLYRHHLELLIKQIIGLALALAEDPDKHQYKKDDHNLNNLWPLAQKLILEVDDSYRPSDFKIVKEVVKALHQADERATDFRYARRNDGTRSLEGIHYVNTRRFGEKMGEASDLLDGVDNGLRYLLDCKAEWNQILDSF
;
A
#
# COMPACT_ATOMS: atom_id res chain seq x y z
N PHE A 1 12.79 11.90 -19.62
CA PHE A 1 13.21 12.23 -18.24
C PHE A 1 12.05 12.54 -17.30
N LEU A 2 10.96 13.21 -17.71
CA LEU A 2 9.83 13.55 -16.81
C LEU A 2 8.93 12.39 -16.38
N VAL A 3 9.01 11.22 -17.03
CA VAL A 3 8.16 10.07 -16.73
C VAL A 3 8.55 9.40 -15.41
N TYR A 4 9.83 9.23 -15.11
CA TYR A 4 10.26 8.52 -13.88
C TYR A 4 9.85 9.20 -12.57
N PRO A 5 9.93 10.53 -12.43
CA PRO A 5 9.35 11.21 -11.28
C PRO A 5 7.84 10.95 -11.09
N VAL A 6 7.08 10.82 -12.17
CA VAL A 6 5.64 10.48 -12.08
C VAL A 6 5.44 9.06 -11.55
N LEU A 7 6.20 8.08 -12.04
CA LEU A 7 6.14 6.71 -11.49
C LEU A 7 6.54 6.68 -10.01
N PHE A 8 7.55 7.45 -9.62
CA PHE A 8 7.96 7.57 -8.23
C PHE A 8 6.82 8.09 -7.35
N LEU A 9 6.12 9.14 -7.76
CA LEU A 9 5.00 9.70 -6.99
C LEU A 9 3.89 8.67 -6.80
N TYR A 10 3.54 7.94 -7.85
CA TYR A 10 2.54 6.87 -7.79
C TYR A 10 2.97 5.70 -6.88
N ARG A 11 4.24 5.27 -6.96
CA ARG A 11 4.78 4.24 -6.05
C ARG A 11 4.71 4.72 -4.60
N HIS A 12 5.12 5.97 -4.35
CA HIS A 12 5.16 6.54 -3.01
C HIS A 12 3.77 6.74 -2.42
N HIS A 13 2.81 7.19 -3.23
CA HIS A 13 1.38 7.26 -2.86
C HIS A 13 0.87 5.92 -2.34
N LEU A 14 1.06 4.83 -3.11
CA LEU A 14 0.65 3.50 -2.65
C LEU A 14 1.36 3.05 -1.38
N GLU A 15 2.66 3.33 -1.25
CA GLU A 15 3.40 2.98 -0.03
C GLU A 15 2.80 3.65 1.21
N LEU A 16 2.50 4.95 1.13
CA LEU A 16 1.91 5.70 2.24
C LEU A 16 0.49 5.20 2.55
N LEU A 17 -0.33 4.97 1.54
CA LEU A 17 -1.70 4.47 1.71
C LEU A 17 -1.72 3.08 2.35
N ILE A 18 -0.82 2.18 1.92
CA ILE A 18 -0.67 0.84 2.52
C ILE A 18 -0.23 0.96 4.00
N LYS A 19 0.71 1.86 4.32
CA LYS A 19 1.15 2.11 5.70
C LYS A 19 0.02 2.65 6.58
N GLN A 20 -0.81 3.54 6.04
CA GLN A 20 -1.99 4.07 6.71
C GLN A 20 -2.97 2.95 7.03
N ILE A 21 -3.29 2.10 6.05
CA ILE A 21 -4.17 0.93 6.21
C ILE A 21 -3.64 -0.03 7.27
N ILE A 22 -2.34 -0.34 7.27
CA ILE A 22 -1.72 -1.17 8.33
C ILE A 22 -1.98 -0.56 9.71
N GLY A 23 -1.78 0.76 9.84
CA GLY A 23 -2.03 1.46 11.11
C GLY A 23 -3.48 1.38 11.58
N LEU A 24 -4.44 1.59 10.67
CA LEU A 24 -5.87 1.50 10.98
C LEU A 24 -6.28 0.08 11.36
N ALA A 25 -5.85 -0.91 10.58
CA ALA A 25 -6.18 -2.31 10.84
C ALA A 25 -5.55 -2.82 12.15
N LEU A 26 -4.33 -2.39 12.50
CA LEU A 26 -3.73 -2.71 13.80
C LEU A 26 -4.52 -2.11 14.98
N ALA A 27 -5.13 -0.93 14.83
CA ALA A 27 -5.97 -0.34 15.88
C ALA A 27 -7.30 -1.10 16.06
N LEU A 28 -7.76 -1.79 15.01
CA LEU A 28 -8.94 -2.64 15.05
C LEU A 28 -8.65 -4.04 15.61
N ALA A 29 -7.48 -4.60 15.30
CA ALA A 29 -7.06 -5.94 15.70
C ALA A 29 -7.18 -6.19 17.22
N GLU A 30 -7.57 -7.42 17.59
CA GLU A 30 -7.68 -7.84 19.00
C GLU A 30 -6.31 -7.94 19.68
N ASP A 31 -5.31 -8.41 18.95
CA ASP A 31 -3.91 -8.53 19.40
C ASP A 31 -3.01 -7.88 18.34
N PRO A 32 -2.74 -6.57 18.46
CA PRO A 32 -1.88 -5.84 17.51
C PRO A 32 -0.41 -6.27 17.60
N ASP A 33 0.05 -6.66 18.79
CA ASP A 33 1.47 -6.93 19.08
C ASP A 33 1.97 -8.25 18.44
N LYS A 34 1.05 -9.15 18.05
CA LYS A 34 1.41 -10.35 17.27
C LYS A 34 1.96 -10.03 15.88
N HIS A 35 1.76 -8.81 15.38
CA HIS A 35 2.19 -8.38 14.06
C HIS A 35 3.50 -7.59 14.10
N GLN A 36 4.51 -8.09 13.40
CA GLN A 36 5.79 -7.37 13.26
C GLN A 36 5.67 -6.26 12.20
N TYR A 37 5.14 -5.10 12.59
CA TYR A 37 5.12 -3.93 11.73
C TYR A 37 6.32 -3.02 11.99
N LYS A 38 7.19 -2.88 10.98
CA LYS A 38 8.31 -1.94 10.96
C LYS A 38 7.91 -0.68 10.21
N LYS A 39 7.72 0.43 10.94
CA LYS A 39 7.26 1.71 10.34
C LYS A 39 8.24 2.29 9.32
N ASP A 40 9.52 1.94 9.42
CA ASP A 40 10.61 2.33 8.53
C ASP A 40 10.79 1.39 7.32
N ASP A 41 9.97 0.34 7.17
CA ASP A 41 10.00 -0.50 5.98
C ASP A 41 9.41 0.25 4.77
N HIS A 42 10.10 0.23 3.64
CA HIS A 42 9.70 0.85 2.37
C HIS A 42 9.46 -0.19 1.27
N ASN A 43 9.60 -1.48 1.60
CA ASN A 43 9.47 -2.56 0.66
C ASN A 43 7.99 -2.95 0.51
N LEU A 44 7.41 -2.63 -0.65
CA LEU A 44 6.03 -2.97 -0.95
C LEU A 44 5.76 -4.49 -0.89
N ASN A 45 6.74 -5.34 -1.16
CA ASN A 45 6.59 -6.81 -1.03
C ASN A 45 6.50 -7.29 0.41
N ASN A 46 6.92 -6.49 1.39
CA ASN A 46 6.72 -6.78 2.81
C ASN A 46 5.44 -6.11 3.32
N LEU A 47 5.25 -4.84 2.97
CA LEU A 47 4.11 -4.04 3.42
C LEU A 47 2.77 -4.59 2.92
N TRP A 48 2.68 -4.94 1.64
CA TRP A 48 1.40 -5.36 1.05
C TRP A 48 0.87 -6.68 1.63
N PRO A 49 1.65 -7.77 1.76
CA PRO A 49 1.15 -8.98 2.40
C PRO A 49 0.72 -8.77 3.86
N LEU A 50 1.42 -7.92 4.61
CA LEU A 50 1.02 -7.56 5.97
C LEU A 50 -0.32 -6.81 5.97
N ALA A 51 -0.47 -5.79 5.12
CA ALA A 51 -1.72 -5.05 4.99
C ALA A 51 -2.88 -5.96 4.61
N GLN A 52 -2.71 -6.79 3.59
CA GLN A 52 -3.74 -7.75 3.15
C GLN A 52 -4.16 -8.70 4.29
N LYS A 53 -3.18 -9.26 5.02
CA LYS A 53 -3.46 -10.13 6.17
C LYS A 53 -4.28 -9.41 7.23
N LEU A 54 -3.88 -8.18 7.58
CA LEU A 54 -4.56 -7.38 8.61
C LEU A 54 -5.97 -6.98 8.20
N ILE A 55 -6.18 -6.56 6.94
CA ILE A 55 -7.52 -6.24 6.43
C ILE A 55 -8.46 -7.45 6.59
N LEU A 56 -8.02 -8.62 6.13
CA LEU A 56 -8.80 -9.86 6.20
C LEU A 56 -9.03 -10.36 7.63
N GLU A 57 -8.24 -9.88 8.59
CA GLU A 57 -8.42 -10.21 10.01
C GLU A 57 -9.51 -9.35 10.67
N VAL A 58 -9.63 -8.09 10.26
CA VAL A 58 -10.51 -7.11 10.92
C VAL A 58 -11.80 -6.81 10.17
N ASP A 59 -11.89 -7.18 8.90
CA ASP A 59 -13.06 -6.98 8.05
C ASP A 59 -13.31 -8.25 7.20
N ASP A 60 -14.35 -8.98 7.56
CA ASP A 60 -14.74 -10.25 6.94
C ASP A 60 -15.48 -10.08 5.61
N SER A 61 -15.79 -8.84 5.21
CA SER A 61 -16.42 -8.54 3.92
C SER A 61 -15.45 -8.74 2.75
N TYR A 62 -14.14 -8.62 3.01
CA TYR A 62 -13.10 -8.77 2.00
C TYR A 62 -12.64 -10.22 1.82
N ARG A 63 -12.23 -10.53 0.58
CA ARG A 63 -11.64 -11.79 0.18
C ARG A 63 -10.28 -11.56 -0.47
N PRO A 64 -9.33 -12.52 -0.40
CA PRO A 64 -8.03 -12.38 -1.05
C PRO A 64 -8.10 -12.03 -2.55
N SER A 65 -9.17 -12.46 -3.23
CA SER A 65 -9.45 -12.19 -4.65
C SER A 65 -9.68 -10.72 -4.97
N ASP A 66 -10.21 -9.95 -4.01
CA ASP A 66 -10.63 -8.57 -4.23
C ASP A 66 -9.42 -7.68 -4.48
N PHE A 67 -8.27 -8.06 -3.92
CA PHE A 67 -7.03 -7.31 -4.02
C PHE A 67 -6.14 -7.70 -5.22
N LYS A 68 -6.70 -8.38 -6.22
CA LYS A 68 -5.94 -8.83 -7.40
C LYS A 68 -5.17 -7.67 -8.06
N ILE A 69 -5.84 -6.53 -8.27
CA ILE A 69 -5.24 -5.37 -8.91
C ILE A 69 -4.09 -4.79 -8.09
N VAL A 70 -4.25 -4.66 -6.76
CA VAL A 70 -3.21 -4.14 -5.88
C VAL A 70 -1.99 -5.06 -5.90
N LYS A 71 -2.20 -6.37 -5.85
CA LYS A 71 -1.12 -7.36 -5.93
C LYS A 71 -0.34 -7.27 -7.25
N GLU A 72 -1.03 -7.10 -8.37
CA GLU A 72 -0.40 -6.94 -9.69
C GLU A 72 0.42 -5.65 -9.76
N VAL A 73 -0.12 -4.54 -9.28
CA VAL A 73 0.54 -3.23 -9.27
C VAL A 73 1.76 -3.22 -8.35
N VAL A 74 1.63 -3.71 -7.11
CA VAL A 74 2.75 -3.83 -6.15
C VAL A 74 3.88 -4.67 -6.74
N LYS A 75 3.55 -5.82 -7.34
CA LYS A 75 4.53 -6.69 -7.98
C LYS A 75 5.25 -5.97 -9.12
N ALA A 76 4.52 -5.27 -10.00
CA ALA A 76 5.10 -4.55 -11.12
C ALA A 76 6.02 -3.40 -10.66
N LEU A 77 5.60 -2.63 -9.66
CA LEU A 77 6.40 -1.54 -9.08
C LEU A 77 7.67 -2.07 -8.42
N HIS A 78 7.57 -3.15 -7.65
CA HIS A 78 8.74 -3.76 -7.00
C HIS A 78 9.73 -4.33 -8.03
N GLN A 79 9.24 -4.97 -9.09
CA GLN A 79 10.10 -5.47 -10.18
C GLN A 79 10.82 -4.34 -10.92
N ALA A 80 10.20 -3.16 -11.03
CA ALA A 80 10.78 -2.01 -11.70
C ALA A 80 11.74 -1.21 -10.79
N ASP A 81 11.38 -1.00 -9.52
CA ASP A 81 12.15 -0.22 -8.54
C ASP A 81 11.85 -0.71 -7.11
N GLU A 82 12.56 -1.76 -6.71
CA GLU A 82 12.44 -2.38 -5.38
C GLU A 82 12.58 -1.36 -4.25
N ARG A 83 13.59 -0.48 -4.34
CA ARG A 83 14.01 0.42 -3.25
C ARG A 83 13.48 1.85 -3.35
N ALA A 84 12.61 2.15 -4.32
CA ALA A 84 12.13 3.51 -4.60
C ALA A 84 13.26 4.49 -4.99
N THR A 85 14.41 4.01 -5.43
CA THR A 85 15.58 4.86 -5.76
C THR A 85 15.75 5.04 -7.25
N ASP A 86 15.37 4.04 -8.03
CA ASP A 86 15.68 3.99 -9.46
C ASP A 86 14.78 4.90 -10.30
N PHE A 87 13.57 5.18 -9.81
CA PHE A 87 12.71 6.19 -10.44
C PHE A 87 13.17 7.64 -10.19
N ARG A 88 14.04 7.88 -9.19
CA ARG A 88 14.49 9.24 -8.82
C ARG A 88 15.78 9.65 -9.51
N TYR A 89 16.71 8.71 -9.69
CA TYR A 89 18.05 9.00 -10.17
C TYR A 89 18.31 8.30 -11.49
N ALA A 90 18.99 8.96 -12.42
CA ALA A 90 19.35 8.35 -13.71
C ALA A 90 20.42 7.25 -13.57
N ARG A 91 21.16 7.26 -12.46
CA ARG A 91 22.21 6.31 -12.14
C ARG A 91 22.16 5.92 -10.67
N ARG A 92 22.58 4.69 -10.37
CA ARG A 92 22.83 4.20 -9.01
C ARG A 92 24.18 4.71 -8.49
N ASN A 93 24.45 4.48 -7.21
CA ASN A 93 25.70 4.87 -6.56
C ASN A 93 26.95 4.21 -7.17
N ASP A 94 26.80 3.06 -7.82
CA ASP A 94 27.87 2.35 -8.52
C ASP A 94 28.09 2.85 -9.97
N GLY A 95 27.34 3.86 -10.40
CA GLY A 95 27.42 4.45 -11.74
C GLY A 95 26.60 3.73 -12.83
N THR A 96 26.00 2.57 -12.53
CA THR A 96 25.10 1.86 -13.44
C THR A 96 23.84 2.68 -13.72
N ARG A 97 23.21 2.47 -14.90
CA ARG A 97 21.96 3.17 -15.23
C ARG A 97 20.81 2.59 -14.42
N SER A 98 19.99 3.47 -13.86
CA SER A 98 18.72 3.06 -13.25
C SER A 98 17.75 2.60 -14.33
N LEU A 99 16.90 1.62 -13.99
CA LEU A 99 15.86 1.06 -14.87
C LEU A 99 16.42 0.49 -16.19
N GLU A 100 17.62 -0.09 -16.16
CA GLU A 100 18.22 -0.74 -17.32
C GLU A 100 17.27 -1.83 -17.88
N GLY A 101 16.95 -1.73 -19.18
CA GLY A 101 15.95 -2.57 -19.85
C GLY A 101 14.54 -1.97 -19.97
N ILE A 102 14.22 -0.89 -19.25
CA ILE A 102 12.96 -0.14 -19.41
C ILE A 102 13.17 1.01 -20.39
N HIS A 103 12.80 0.79 -21.65
CA HIS A 103 12.94 1.79 -22.72
C HIS A 103 11.64 2.56 -22.99
N TYR A 104 10.50 1.98 -22.64
CA TYR A 104 9.17 2.54 -22.90
C TYR A 104 8.27 2.32 -21.70
N VAL A 105 7.51 3.36 -21.34
CA VAL A 105 6.45 3.29 -20.35
C VAL A 105 5.16 3.75 -21.02
N ASN A 106 4.15 2.89 -21.04
CA ASN A 106 2.80 3.30 -21.41
C ASN A 106 2.17 4.04 -20.22
N THR A 107 2.31 5.37 -20.22
CA THR A 107 1.84 6.22 -19.11
C THR A 107 0.33 6.17 -18.91
N ARG A 108 -0.44 5.97 -19.99
CA ARG A 108 -1.89 5.82 -19.91
C ARG A 108 -2.27 4.54 -19.16
N ARG A 109 -1.76 3.39 -19.61
CA ARG A 109 -2.03 2.09 -18.96
C ARG A 109 -1.51 2.06 -17.53
N PHE A 110 -0.36 2.69 -17.29
CA PHE A 110 0.17 2.84 -15.93
C PHE A 110 -0.80 3.64 -15.06
N GLY A 111 -1.22 4.83 -15.49
CA GLY A 111 -2.16 5.67 -14.75
C GLY A 111 -3.50 4.97 -14.47
N GLU A 112 -4.06 4.28 -15.47
CA GLU A 112 -5.30 3.49 -15.32
C GLU A 112 -5.16 2.43 -14.23
N LYS A 113 -4.06 1.66 -14.23
CA LYS A 113 -3.83 0.59 -13.24
C LYS A 113 -3.51 1.12 -11.85
N MET A 114 -2.76 2.21 -11.76
CA MET A 114 -2.49 2.88 -10.49
C MET A 114 -3.76 3.48 -9.88
N GLY A 115 -4.63 4.08 -10.71
CA GLY A 115 -5.92 4.62 -10.28
C GLY A 115 -6.82 3.52 -9.72
N GLU A 116 -7.00 2.42 -10.46
CA GLU A 116 -7.79 1.27 -10.02
C GLU A 116 -7.31 0.69 -8.67
N ALA A 117 -5.98 0.61 -8.46
CA ALA A 117 -5.41 0.18 -7.19
C ALA A 117 -5.62 1.22 -6.06
N SER A 118 -5.49 2.51 -6.36
CA SER A 118 -5.73 3.58 -5.39
C SER A 118 -7.17 3.59 -4.93
N ASP A 119 -8.13 3.60 -5.87
CA ASP A 119 -9.56 3.68 -5.57
C ASP A 119 -10.00 2.51 -4.66
N LEU A 120 -9.47 1.31 -4.91
CA LEU A 120 -9.72 0.16 -4.05
C LEU A 120 -9.18 0.36 -2.64
N LEU A 121 -7.93 0.81 -2.51
CA LEU A 121 -7.30 1.02 -1.21
C LEU A 121 -7.91 2.19 -0.45
N ASP A 122 -8.36 3.23 -1.14
CA ASP A 122 -9.11 4.34 -0.55
C ASP A 122 -10.47 3.85 -0.02
N GLY A 123 -11.12 2.91 -0.72
CA GLY A 123 -12.31 2.21 -0.21
C GLY A 123 -12.04 1.44 1.08
N VAL A 124 -10.92 0.71 1.14
CA VAL A 124 -10.49 -0.01 2.35
C VAL A 124 -10.19 0.98 3.49
N ASP A 125 -9.43 2.04 3.24
CA ASP A 125 -9.11 3.07 4.25
C ASP A 125 -10.38 3.66 4.87
N ASN A 126 -11.36 4.03 4.03
CA ASN A 126 -12.65 4.53 4.48
C ASN A 126 -13.42 3.49 5.31
N GLY A 127 -13.45 2.23 4.87
CA GLY A 127 -14.11 1.13 5.60
C GLY A 127 -13.50 0.92 6.99
N LEU A 128 -12.16 0.89 7.09
CA LEU A 128 -11.46 0.73 8.37
C LEU A 128 -11.69 1.93 9.30
N ARG A 129 -11.75 3.16 8.78
CA ARG A 129 -12.10 4.35 9.59
C ARG A 129 -13.51 4.23 10.16
N TYR A 130 -14.47 3.83 9.35
CA TYR A 130 -15.84 3.60 9.81
C TYR A 130 -15.90 2.55 10.92
N LEU A 131 -15.18 1.43 10.77
CA LEU A 131 -15.11 0.40 11.83
C LEU A 131 -14.49 0.94 13.13
N LEU A 132 -13.49 1.82 13.03
CA LEU A 132 -12.89 2.44 14.21
C LEU A 132 -13.87 3.37 14.93
N ASP A 133 -14.65 4.15 14.17
CA ASP A 133 -15.69 5.01 14.73
C ASP A 133 -16.75 4.16 15.47
N CYS A 134 -17.23 3.07 14.86
CA CYS A 134 -18.14 2.13 15.52
C CYS A 134 -17.55 1.52 16.81
N LYS A 135 -16.26 1.13 16.80
CA LYS A 135 -15.57 0.60 17.97
C LYS A 135 -15.48 1.64 19.09
N ALA A 136 -15.20 2.90 18.75
CA ALA A 136 -15.14 4.00 19.70
C ALA A 136 -16.51 4.30 20.33
N GLU A 137 -17.57 4.35 19.51
CA GLU A 137 -18.95 4.53 19.98
C GLU A 137 -19.38 3.40 20.94
N TRP A 138 -19.09 2.14 20.59
CA TRP A 138 -19.41 1.01 21.45
C TRP A 138 -18.70 1.06 22.80
N ASN A 139 -17.42 1.42 22.82
CA ASN A 139 -16.67 1.56 24.06
C ASN A 139 -17.25 2.66 24.96
N GLN A 140 -17.65 3.81 24.38
CA GLN A 140 -18.30 4.89 25.14
C GLN A 140 -19.62 4.44 25.77
N ILE A 141 -20.40 3.63 25.06
CA ILE A 141 -21.64 3.06 25.58
C ILE A 141 -21.34 2.11 26.75
N LEU A 142 -20.36 1.22 26.61
CA LEU A 142 -19.98 0.28 27.66
C LEU A 142 -19.45 0.99 28.91
N ASP A 143 -18.65 2.05 28.75
CA ASP A 143 -18.10 2.85 29.85
C ASP A 143 -19.18 3.70 30.57
N SER A 144 -20.38 3.82 30.01
CA SER A 144 -21.49 4.57 30.58
C SER A 144 -22.43 3.74 31.49
N PHE A 145 -22.21 2.42 31.57
CA PHE A 145 -22.93 1.47 32.46
C PHE A 145 -22.11 1.11 33.69
#